data_AF-A0A3D5H8R6-F1
#
_entry.id   AF-A0A3D5H8R6-F1
#
_cell.length_a   1.000
_cell.length_b   1.000
_cell.length_c   1.000
_cell.angle_alpha   90.00
_cell.angle_beta   90.00
_cell.angle_gamma   90.00
#
_symmetry.space_group_name_H-M   'P 1'
#
loop_
_entity.id
_entity.type
_entity.pdbx_description
1 polymer ?
#
loop_
_entity_poly.entity_id
_entity_poly.type
_entity_poly.pdbx_seq_one_letter_code
_entity_poly.pdbx_strand_id
1 'polypeptide(L)'
;MQDSRTHTFHIPVLGLAFSIDTPIRVARYGISSVISIVDDILIEQMRKHYCSLHGEPYTPISPTDDDHRAQRITEYLNLVQRIVRSQMEKLKASTFEIGSDIVKYFEMLPDRSPLKALYHVMVQATDAGFKARLQQELRTGIVAGAIDVNIMTKLNKSNAGTGGAELPPEYSDALAALRGFAKSKLNSSVVLSAGLNPRLYSYLSECREFLPDTHGKLQKRIVLKVSDHRSASVQGKFLAKKG
;
A
#
# COMPACT_ATOMS: atom_id res chain seq x y z
N MET A 1 -13.40 2.49 -14.38
CA MET A 1 -12.68 2.71 -13.11
C MET A 1 -12.13 4.12 -13.14
N GLN A 2 -12.63 5.02 -12.28
CA GLN A 2 -11.97 6.31 -12.09
C GLN A 2 -10.62 6.04 -11.40
N ASP A 3 -9.55 6.41 -12.08
CA ASP A 3 -8.20 6.34 -11.53
C ASP A 3 -8.08 7.41 -10.45
N SER A 4 -8.06 7.00 -9.18
CA SER A 4 -7.96 7.91 -8.04
C SER A 4 -6.52 8.44 -7.83
N ARG A 5 -5.59 8.14 -8.74
CA ARG A 5 -4.20 8.60 -8.66
C ARG A 5 -4.09 10.07 -9.05
N THR A 6 -3.47 10.85 -8.17
CA THR A 6 -3.18 12.27 -8.43
C THR A 6 -1.87 12.49 -9.20
N HIS A 7 -1.03 11.45 -9.28
CA HIS A 7 0.24 11.46 -10.01
C HIS A 7 0.22 10.47 -11.17
N THR A 8 0.99 10.78 -12.21
CA THR A 8 1.17 9.92 -13.40
C THR A 8 2.27 8.87 -13.23
N PHE A 9 2.97 8.89 -12.09
CA PHE A 9 4.01 7.94 -11.73
C PHE A 9 3.73 7.29 -10.38
N HIS A 10 4.47 6.22 -10.08
CA HIS A 10 4.52 5.60 -8.76
C HIS A 10 5.97 5.20 -8.46
N ILE A 11 6.31 5.04 -7.20
CA ILE A 11 7.61 4.50 -6.79
C ILE A 11 7.50 2.97 -6.76
N PRO A 12 8.19 2.24 -7.67
CA PRO A 12 8.11 0.79 -7.69
C PRO A 12 8.86 0.19 -6.50
N VAL A 13 8.77 -1.14 -6.34
CA VAL A 13 9.64 -1.85 -5.39
C VAL A 13 11.11 -1.69 -5.83
N LEU A 14 11.96 -1.17 -4.94
CA LEU A 14 13.37 -0.89 -5.20
C LEU A 14 14.33 -1.95 -4.63
N GLY A 15 13.78 -3.02 -4.06
CA GLY A 15 14.53 -4.10 -3.41
C GLY A 15 13.81 -4.56 -2.14
N LEU A 16 14.41 -5.49 -1.40
CA LEU A 16 13.82 -6.05 -0.18
C LEU A 16 13.63 -5.01 0.92
N ALA A 17 14.60 -4.11 1.10
CA ALA A 17 14.63 -3.16 2.23
C ALA A 17 14.38 -1.69 1.85
N PHE A 18 14.75 -1.28 0.63
CA PHE A 18 14.85 0.15 0.29
C PHE A 18 13.53 0.91 0.30
N SER A 19 12.41 0.26 -0.05
CA SER A 19 11.11 0.93 -0.15
C SER A 19 10.18 0.65 1.04
N ILE A 20 10.69 0.06 2.12
CA ILE A 20 9.85 -0.44 3.22
C ILE A 20 9.04 0.67 3.91
N ASP A 21 9.64 1.84 4.09
CA ASP A 21 9.02 2.99 4.76
C ASP A 21 8.64 4.13 3.80
N THR A 22 8.84 3.93 2.49
CA THR A 22 8.58 4.96 1.48
C THR A 22 7.17 5.54 1.59
N PRO A 23 6.09 4.75 1.80
CA PRO A 23 4.76 5.33 1.92
C PRO A 23 4.62 6.30 3.11
N ILE A 24 5.33 6.08 4.22
CA ILE A 24 5.33 7.00 5.38
C ILE A 24 5.91 8.37 4.99
N ARG A 25 6.81 8.42 4.00
CA ARG A 25 7.47 9.66 3.59
C ARG A 25 6.70 10.41 2.52
N VAL A 26 6.07 9.70 1.57
CA VAL A 26 5.53 10.31 0.34
C VAL A 26 4.03 10.16 0.14
N ALA A 27 3.35 9.24 0.83
CA ALA A 27 1.92 9.01 0.59
C ALA A 27 1.09 10.25 0.92
N ARG A 28 1.51 11.07 1.90
CA ARG A 28 0.84 12.34 2.20
C ARG A 28 0.81 13.33 1.03
N TYR A 29 1.73 13.21 0.07
CA TYR A 29 1.77 14.03 -1.15
C TYR A 29 1.06 13.37 -2.35
N GLY A 30 0.26 12.33 -2.13
CA GLY A 30 -0.46 11.62 -3.18
C GLY A 30 0.38 10.62 -3.97
N ILE A 31 1.68 10.47 -3.66
CA ILE A 31 2.59 9.60 -4.41
C ILE A 31 2.41 8.16 -3.96
N SER A 32 2.01 7.29 -4.89
CA SER A 32 1.85 5.86 -4.63
C SER A 32 3.21 5.15 -4.61
N SER A 33 3.37 4.18 -3.72
CA SER A 33 4.63 3.44 -3.57
C SER A 33 4.41 2.00 -3.12
N VAL A 34 5.41 1.15 -3.35
CA VAL A 34 5.31 -0.30 -3.13
C VAL A 34 6.27 -0.77 -2.02
N ILE A 35 5.73 -1.40 -0.98
CA ILE A 35 6.50 -2.06 0.09
C ILE A 35 6.82 -3.51 -0.31
N SER A 36 8.08 -3.93 -0.23
CA SER A 36 8.39 -5.36 -0.29
C SER A 36 8.02 -6.04 1.03
N ILE A 37 7.12 -7.02 1.01
CA ILE A 37 6.68 -7.75 2.22
C ILE A 37 7.29 -9.16 2.31
N VAL A 38 8.50 -9.32 1.78
CA VAL A 38 9.19 -10.61 1.68
C VAL A 38 10.05 -10.92 2.92
N ASP A 39 10.54 -9.92 3.62
CA ASP A 39 11.42 -10.11 4.79
C ASP A 39 10.67 -9.68 6.06
N ASP A 40 10.12 -10.65 6.81
CA ASP A 40 9.35 -10.37 8.01
C ASP A 40 10.21 -9.95 9.21
N ILE A 41 11.49 -10.31 9.22
CA ILE A 41 12.43 -9.88 10.26
C ILE A 41 12.66 -8.38 10.14
N LEU A 42 12.94 -7.91 8.92
CA LEU A 42 13.07 -6.48 8.65
C LEU A 42 11.77 -5.72 8.96
N ILE A 43 10.62 -6.28 8.56
CA ILE A 43 9.30 -5.69 8.85
C ILE A 43 9.07 -5.52 10.34
N GLU A 44 9.42 -6.52 11.15
CA GLU A 44 9.29 -6.43 12.62
C GLU A 44 10.22 -5.38 13.22
N GLN A 45 11.46 -5.27 12.72
CA GLN A 45 12.40 -4.22 13.13
C GLN A 45 11.86 -2.83 12.79
N MET A 46 11.31 -2.65 11.59
CA MET A 46 10.70 -1.38 11.17
C MET A 46 9.43 -1.06 11.96
N ARG A 47 8.63 -2.08 12.30
CA ARG A 47 7.45 -1.91 13.17
C ARG A 47 7.86 -1.40 14.54
N LYS A 48 8.88 -2.01 15.17
CA LYS A 48 9.44 -1.55 16.44
C LYS A 48 9.89 -0.09 16.36
N HIS A 49 10.65 0.26 15.33
CA HIS A 49 11.16 1.62 15.12
C HIS A 49 10.02 2.64 15.01
N TYR A 50 9.05 2.39 14.12
CA TYR A 50 7.95 3.33 13.88
C TYR A 50 6.93 3.38 15.02
N CYS A 51 6.69 2.28 15.73
CA CYS A 51 5.90 2.33 16.96
C CYS A 51 6.54 3.27 17.98
N SER A 52 7.85 3.13 18.21
CA SER A 52 8.59 4.01 19.12
C SER A 52 8.55 5.48 18.68
N LEU A 53 8.73 5.75 17.38
CA LEU A 53 8.75 7.12 16.85
C LEU A 53 7.38 7.82 16.97
N HIS A 54 6.29 7.06 16.87
CA HIS A 54 4.92 7.59 16.90
C HIS A 54 4.20 7.39 18.23
N GLY A 55 4.87 6.84 19.26
CA GLY A 55 4.27 6.57 20.56
C GLY A 55 3.16 5.52 20.52
N GLU A 56 3.21 4.58 19.58
CA GLU A 56 2.24 3.49 19.46
C GLU A 56 2.64 2.29 20.34
N PRO A 57 1.68 1.55 20.92
CA PRO A 57 1.96 0.31 21.64
C PRO A 57 2.73 -0.69 20.77
N TYR A 58 3.70 -1.37 21.39
CA TYR A 58 4.51 -2.37 20.71
C TYR A 58 4.70 -3.60 21.60
N THR A 59 4.14 -4.71 21.14
CA THR A 59 4.44 -6.05 21.64
C THR A 59 5.17 -6.81 20.53
N PRO A 60 6.38 -7.35 20.77
CA PRO A 60 7.09 -8.15 19.78
C PRO A 60 6.28 -9.38 19.38
N ILE A 61 6.35 -9.76 18.11
CA ILE A 61 5.83 -11.04 17.61
C ILE A 61 7.04 -11.96 17.46
N SER A 62 7.10 -13.02 18.26
CA SER A 62 8.19 -13.99 18.31
C SER A 62 8.19 -14.91 17.08
N PRO A 63 9.36 -15.38 16.60
CA PRO A 63 9.41 -16.44 15.58
C PRO A 63 8.73 -17.75 16.01
N THR A 64 8.52 -17.95 17.32
CA THR A 64 7.81 -19.11 17.88
C THR A 64 6.30 -18.94 17.87
N ASP A 65 5.78 -17.74 17.59
CA ASP A 65 4.35 -17.49 17.56
C ASP A 65 3.73 -18.11 16.30
N ASP A 66 2.52 -18.63 16.45
CA ASP A 66 1.77 -19.21 15.35
C ASP A 66 1.49 -18.15 14.28
N ASP A 67 1.82 -18.47 13.02
CA ASP A 67 1.65 -17.56 11.87
C ASP A 67 2.37 -16.20 12.03
N HIS A 68 3.46 -16.15 12.82
CA HIS A 68 4.19 -14.91 13.15
C HIS A 68 4.50 -14.03 11.93
N ARG A 69 4.88 -14.64 10.80
CA ARG A 69 5.21 -13.92 9.57
C ARG A 69 4.01 -13.13 9.02
N ALA A 70 2.84 -13.77 8.92
CA ALA A 70 1.64 -13.08 8.47
C ALA A 70 1.21 -12.01 9.49
N GLN A 71 1.35 -12.28 10.79
CA GLN A 71 1.03 -11.32 11.85
C GLN A 71 1.93 -10.07 11.79
N ARG A 72 3.25 -10.24 11.68
CA ARG A 72 4.23 -9.13 11.52
C ARG A 72 3.89 -8.24 10.34
N ILE A 73 3.59 -8.85 9.19
CA ILE A 73 3.20 -8.14 7.97
C ILE A 73 1.88 -7.39 8.18
N THR A 74 0.87 -8.05 8.75
CA THR A 74 -0.44 -7.45 9.03
C THR A 74 -0.30 -6.20 9.91
N GLU A 75 0.39 -6.34 11.04
CA GLU A 75 0.55 -5.28 12.03
C GLU A 75 1.38 -4.12 11.50
N TYR A 76 2.44 -4.39 10.73
CA TYR A 76 3.23 -3.35 10.10
C TYR A 76 2.43 -2.55 9.07
N LEU A 77 1.71 -3.23 8.17
CA LEU A 77 0.90 -2.55 7.16
C LEU A 77 -0.23 -1.72 7.80
N ASN A 78 -0.82 -2.21 8.90
CA ASN A 78 -1.79 -1.47 9.69
C ASN A 78 -1.16 -0.24 10.38
N LEU A 79 0.08 -0.35 10.88
CA LEU A 79 0.82 0.77 11.45
C LEU A 79 1.10 1.84 10.38
N VAL A 80 1.61 1.45 9.21
CA VAL A 80 1.86 2.36 8.07
C VAL A 80 0.57 3.10 7.69
N GLN A 81 -0.56 2.39 7.61
CA GLN A 81 -1.85 3.01 7.33
C GLN A 81 -2.24 4.08 8.36
N ARG A 82 -2.08 3.79 9.66
CA ARG A 82 -2.39 4.74 10.74
C ARG A 82 -1.50 5.98 10.67
N ILE A 83 -0.20 5.79 10.46
CA ILE A 83 0.77 6.89 10.31
C ILE A 83 0.37 7.78 9.13
N VAL A 84 0.14 7.20 7.95
CA VAL A 84 -0.27 7.96 6.76
C VAL A 84 -1.59 8.68 6.99
N ARG A 85 -2.58 8.04 7.63
CA ARG A 85 -3.85 8.69 7.96
C ARG A 85 -3.66 9.90 8.86
N SER A 86 -2.86 9.78 9.92
CA SER A 86 -2.55 10.91 10.81
C SER A 86 -1.84 12.05 10.06
N GLN A 87 -0.90 11.73 9.17
CA GLN A 87 -0.24 12.72 8.32
C GLN A 87 -1.25 13.44 7.40
N MET A 88 -2.20 12.71 6.82
CA MET A 88 -3.25 13.27 5.97
C MET A 88 -4.20 14.19 6.73
N GLU A 89 -4.59 13.82 7.95
CA GLU A 89 -5.41 14.65 8.83
C GLU A 89 -4.69 15.98 9.16
N LYS A 90 -3.41 15.91 9.52
CA LYS A 90 -2.57 17.10 9.74
C LYS A 90 -2.42 17.96 8.48
N LEU A 91 -2.20 17.33 7.33
CA LEU A 91 -2.09 18.01 6.05
C LEU A 91 -3.37 18.80 5.72
N LYS A 92 -4.54 18.15 5.84
CA LYS A 92 -5.85 18.77 5.55
C LYS A 92 -6.20 19.89 6.54
N ALA A 93 -5.70 19.83 7.77
CA ALA A 93 -5.89 20.87 8.78
C ALA A 93 -4.91 22.05 8.64
N SER A 94 -3.84 21.91 7.84
CA SER A 94 -2.79 22.93 7.70
C SER A 94 -3.29 24.18 6.96
N THR A 95 -2.76 25.35 7.33
CA THR A 95 -3.02 26.61 6.64
C THR A 95 -2.34 26.63 5.27
N PHE A 96 -2.94 27.33 4.29
CA PHE A 96 -2.37 27.50 2.96
C PHE A 96 -1.29 28.61 2.95
N GLU A 97 -0.23 28.39 3.72
CA GLU A 97 0.92 29.28 3.81
C GLU A 97 2.07 28.76 2.96
N ILE A 98 2.86 29.66 2.38
CA ILE A 98 4.03 29.29 1.57
C ILE A 98 4.99 28.46 2.44
N GLY A 99 5.43 27.31 1.91
CA GLY A 99 6.29 26.36 2.62
C GLY A 99 5.55 25.35 3.51
N SER A 100 4.23 25.47 3.69
CA SER A 100 3.43 24.45 4.38
C SER A 100 3.36 23.14 3.58
N ASP A 101 3.17 22.02 4.29
CA ASP A 101 3.02 20.71 3.64
C ASP A 101 1.82 20.68 2.68
N ILE A 102 0.74 21.42 2.96
CA ILE A 102 -0.43 21.48 2.09
C ILE A 102 -0.18 22.26 0.80
N VAL A 103 0.58 23.35 0.86
CA VAL A 103 1.02 24.04 -0.36
C VAL A 103 1.92 23.12 -1.17
N LYS A 104 2.88 22.45 -0.52
CA LYS A 104 3.76 21.48 -1.15
C LYS A 104 3.00 20.34 -1.84
N TYR A 105 1.89 19.86 -1.26
CA TYR A 105 1.01 18.87 -1.89
C TYR A 105 0.59 19.31 -3.30
N PHE A 106 0.03 20.51 -3.44
CA PHE A 106 -0.48 21.02 -4.71
C PHE A 106 0.62 21.40 -5.69
N GLU A 107 1.74 21.94 -5.20
CA GLU A 107 2.92 22.25 -6.02
C GLU A 107 3.52 20.98 -6.65
N MET A 108 3.53 19.87 -5.92
CA MET A 108 4.05 18.58 -6.39
C MET A 108 3.15 17.88 -7.40
N LEU A 109 1.88 18.27 -7.55
CA LEU A 109 0.98 17.65 -8.52
C LEU A 109 1.47 17.88 -9.97
N PRO A 110 1.13 16.98 -10.91
CA PRO A 110 1.37 17.22 -12.33
C PRO A 110 0.69 18.50 -12.83
N ASP A 111 1.30 19.22 -13.78
CA ASP A 111 0.77 20.50 -14.28
C ASP A 111 -0.60 20.38 -14.93
N ARG A 112 -0.93 19.21 -15.49
CA ARG A 112 -2.24 18.92 -16.06
C ARG A 112 -3.30 18.54 -15.02
N SER A 113 -2.97 18.53 -13.73
CA SER A 113 -3.89 18.17 -12.65
C SER A 113 -4.97 19.24 -12.49
N PRO A 114 -6.27 18.88 -12.57
CA PRO A 114 -7.36 19.81 -12.27
C PRO A 114 -7.24 20.44 -10.88
N LEU A 115 -6.77 19.68 -9.89
CA LEU A 115 -6.55 20.20 -8.53
C LEU A 115 -5.42 21.23 -8.47
N LYS A 116 -4.37 21.08 -9.29
CA LYS A 116 -3.30 22.08 -9.37
C LYS A 116 -3.77 23.35 -10.06
N ALA A 117 -4.57 23.22 -11.12
CA ALA A 117 -5.22 24.37 -11.75
C ALA A 117 -6.12 25.12 -10.76
N LEU A 118 -6.96 24.42 -10.00
CA LEU A 118 -7.80 25.01 -8.95
C LEU A 118 -6.96 25.69 -7.86
N TYR A 119 -5.84 25.10 -7.49
CA TYR A 119 -4.90 25.71 -6.54
C TYR A 119 -4.34 27.04 -7.05
N HIS A 120 -3.97 27.14 -8.32
CA HIS A 120 -3.51 28.41 -8.91
C HIS A 120 -4.61 29.49 -8.91
N VAL A 121 -5.87 29.12 -9.17
CA VAL A 121 -7.01 30.03 -9.03
C VAL A 121 -7.14 30.53 -7.58
N MET A 122 -6.98 29.63 -6.59
CA MET A 122 -7.03 30.00 -5.16
C MET A 122 -5.90 30.96 -4.77
N VAL A 123 -4.70 30.79 -5.31
CA VAL A 123 -3.55 31.68 -5.07
C VAL A 123 -3.82 33.10 -5.61
N GLN A 124 -4.46 33.20 -6.77
CA GLN A 124 -4.78 34.48 -7.43
C GLN A 124 -6.04 35.17 -6.88
N ALA A 125 -6.86 34.46 -6.09
CA ALA A 125 -8.09 35.01 -5.53
C ALA A 125 -7.82 36.14 -4.52
N THR A 126 -8.45 37.30 -4.74
CA THR A 126 -8.38 38.47 -3.86
C THR A 126 -9.54 38.54 -2.86
N ASP A 127 -10.72 38.05 -3.25
CA ASP A 127 -11.87 37.95 -2.34
C ASP A 127 -11.67 36.83 -1.30
N ALA A 128 -11.76 37.18 -0.03
CA ALA A 128 -11.50 36.26 1.08
C ALA A 128 -12.53 35.12 1.15
N GLY A 129 -13.81 35.41 0.85
CA GLY A 129 -14.88 34.41 0.88
C GLY A 129 -14.72 33.37 -0.23
N PHE A 130 -14.41 33.81 -1.43
CA PHE A 130 -14.12 32.95 -2.58
C PHE A 130 -12.86 32.11 -2.34
N LYS A 131 -11.79 32.72 -1.83
CA LYS A 131 -10.56 32.00 -1.47
C LYS A 131 -10.84 30.90 -0.45
N ALA A 132 -11.61 31.17 0.60
CA ALA A 132 -11.97 30.18 1.61
C ALA A 132 -12.78 29.00 1.02
N ARG A 133 -13.69 29.26 0.07
CA ARG A 133 -14.43 28.20 -0.64
C ARG A 133 -13.50 27.31 -1.46
N LEU A 134 -12.58 27.91 -2.23
CA LEU A 134 -11.59 27.15 -3.01
C LEU A 134 -10.67 26.33 -2.12
N GLN A 135 -10.26 26.86 -0.97
CA GLN A 135 -9.46 26.13 0.01
C GLN A 135 -10.19 24.89 0.54
N GLN A 136 -11.49 25.00 0.79
CA GLN A 136 -12.31 23.87 1.23
C GLN A 136 -12.49 22.83 0.12
N GLU A 137 -12.74 23.27 -1.12
CA GLU A 137 -12.82 22.39 -2.28
C GLU A 137 -11.51 21.61 -2.49
N LEU A 138 -10.37 22.31 -2.46
CA LEU A 138 -9.04 21.72 -2.53
C LEU A 138 -8.80 20.66 -1.45
N ARG A 139 -9.22 20.90 -0.20
CA ARG A 139 -9.13 19.91 0.90
C ARG A 139 -9.89 18.62 0.61
N THR A 140 -11.04 18.72 -0.05
CA THR A 140 -11.85 17.56 -0.40
C THR A 140 -11.19 16.70 -1.50
N GLY A 141 -10.42 17.34 -2.38
CA GLY A 141 -9.66 16.66 -3.44
C GLY A 141 -8.35 16.01 -2.98
N ILE A 142 -7.86 16.31 -1.77
CA ILE A 142 -6.63 15.70 -1.24
C ILE A 142 -6.86 14.21 -0.97
N VAL A 143 -6.08 13.39 -1.67
CA VAL A 143 -5.99 11.94 -1.50
C VAL A 143 -4.55 11.50 -1.24
N ALA A 144 -4.39 10.46 -0.43
CA ALA A 144 -3.10 9.85 -0.14
C ALA A 144 -2.65 8.96 -1.31
N GLY A 145 -1.34 8.81 -1.46
CA GLY A 145 -0.77 7.80 -2.33
C GLY A 145 -1.08 6.38 -1.84
N ALA A 146 -1.23 5.45 -2.78
CA ALA A 146 -1.47 4.05 -2.45
C ALA A 146 -0.26 3.43 -1.74
N ILE A 147 -0.55 2.57 -0.76
CA ILE A 147 0.40 1.72 -0.04
C ILE A 147 0.30 0.31 -0.65
N ASP A 148 0.84 0.15 -1.85
CA ASP A 148 0.85 -1.15 -2.51
C ASP A 148 1.95 -2.03 -1.90
N VAL A 149 1.85 -3.35 -2.08
CA VAL A 149 2.84 -4.31 -1.57
C VAL A 149 3.38 -5.18 -2.69
N ASN A 150 4.59 -5.72 -2.55
CA ASN A 150 5.19 -6.66 -3.49
C ASN A 150 5.47 -8.00 -2.81
N ILE A 151 5.10 -9.08 -3.49
CA ILE A 151 5.51 -10.45 -3.15
C ILE A 151 6.32 -11.02 -4.31
N MET A 152 7.43 -11.70 -3.99
CA MET A 152 8.19 -12.49 -4.96
C MET A 152 7.68 -13.93 -4.98
N THR A 153 7.13 -14.37 -6.11
CA THR A 153 6.44 -15.66 -6.23
C THR A 153 7.36 -16.88 -6.28
N LYS A 154 8.67 -16.69 -6.51
CA LYS A 154 9.68 -17.75 -6.65
C LYS A 154 10.38 -18.16 -5.35
N LEU A 155 10.26 -17.38 -4.29
CA LEU A 155 10.84 -17.70 -2.99
C LEU A 155 9.85 -18.56 -2.20
N ASN A 156 9.79 -19.85 -2.51
CA ASN A 156 9.01 -20.82 -1.75
C ASN A 156 9.95 -21.62 -0.85
N LYS A 157 10.33 -21.05 0.29
CA LYS A 157 10.92 -21.86 1.38
C LYS A 157 9.78 -22.56 2.13
N SER A 158 9.90 -23.87 2.33
CA SER A 158 9.04 -24.61 3.26
C SER A 158 9.42 -24.20 4.69
N ASN A 159 8.42 -23.86 5.50
CA ASN A 159 8.62 -23.44 6.88
C ASN A 159 8.40 -24.62 7.83
N ALA A 160 9.11 -24.65 8.96
CA ALA A 160 8.96 -25.68 9.99
C ALA A 160 8.20 -25.13 11.19
N GLY A 161 7.30 -25.93 11.76
CA GLY A 161 6.49 -25.58 12.92
C GLY A 161 7.25 -25.74 14.23
N THR A 162 6.59 -25.40 15.33
CA THR A 162 7.06 -25.68 16.68
C THR A 162 7.26 -27.19 16.84
N GLY A 163 8.53 -27.63 16.95
CA GLY A 163 8.89 -29.05 17.01
C GLY A 163 9.54 -29.64 15.76
N GLY A 164 9.79 -28.83 14.71
CA GLY A 164 10.61 -29.24 13.56
C GLY A 164 9.87 -29.98 12.44
N ALA A 165 8.56 -30.20 12.56
CA ALA A 165 7.74 -30.73 11.48
C ALA A 165 7.56 -29.68 10.37
N GLU A 166 7.65 -30.09 9.10
CA GLU A 166 7.33 -29.21 7.98
C GLU A 166 5.86 -28.75 8.07
N LEU A 167 5.64 -27.44 8.01
CA LEU A 167 4.31 -26.87 7.97
C LEU A 167 3.65 -27.15 6.61
N PRO A 168 2.31 -27.23 6.57
CA PRO A 168 1.59 -27.33 5.32
C PRO A 168 2.01 -26.22 4.33
N PRO A 169 1.93 -26.47 3.00
CA PRO A 169 2.41 -25.53 1.98
C PRO A 169 1.85 -24.10 2.09
N GLU A 170 0.67 -23.93 2.70
CA GLU A 170 0.01 -22.65 3.00
C GLU A 170 0.81 -21.72 3.94
N TYR A 171 1.79 -22.26 4.65
CA TYR A 171 2.71 -21.50 5.49
C TYR A 171 4.03 -21.13 4.81
N SER A 172 4.18 -21.39 3.51
CA SER A 172 5.32 -20.88 2.75
C SER A 172 5.42 -19.36 2.84
N ASP A 173 6.65 -18.84 2.72
CA ASP A 173 6.95 -17.41 2.86
C ASP A 173 6.07 -16.48 2.01
N ALA A 174 5.78 -16.88 0.78
CA ALA A 174 4.94 -16.13 -0.15
C ALA A 174 3.45 -16.17 0.24
N LEU A 175 2.95 -17.32 0.71
CA LEU A 175 1.56 -17.47 1.16
C LEU A 175 1.34 -16.79 2.52
N ALA A 176 2.30 -16.86 3.44
CA ALA A 176 2.26 -16.09 4.68
C ALA A 176 2.27 -14.59 4.43
N ALA A 177 3.08 -14.12 3.48
CA ALA A 177 3.07 -12.70 3.08
C ALA A 177 1.74 -12.28 2.47
N LEU A 178 1.18 -13.11 1.58
CA LEU A 178 -0.12 -12.83 0.97
C LEU A 178 -1.24 -12.82 2.01
N ARG A 179 -1.24 -13.78 2.94
CA ARG A 179 -2.19 -13.85 4.05
C ARG A 179 -2.08 -12.63 4.97
N GLY A 180 -0.86 -12.21 5.30
CA GLY A 180 -0.64 -10.99 6.09
C GLY A 180 -1.16 -9.74 5.38
N PHE A 181 -0.95 -9.64 4.06
CA PHE A 181 -1.51 -8.55 3.26
C PHE A 181 -3.05 -8.60 3.19
N ALA A 182 -3.63 -9.78 2.97
CA ALA A 182 -5.08 -9.97 2.93
C ALA A 182 -5.73 -9.52 4.25
N LYS A 183 -5.18 -9.97 5.39
CA LYS A 183 -5.65 -9.62 6.75
C LYS A 183 -5.42 -8.15 7.13
N SER A 184 -4.57 -7.41 6.41
CA SER A 184 -4.33 -5.99 6.71
C SER A 184 -5.53 -5.09 6.34
N LYS A 185 -5.64 -3.94 6.99
CA LYS A 185 -6.70 -2.95 6.76
C LYS A 185 -6.50 -2.08 5.52
N LEU A 186 -5.42 -2.30 4.75
CA LEU A 186 -5.14 -1.55 3.52
C LEU A 186 -6.17 -1.83 2.43
N ASN A 187 -6.58 -0.80 1.69
CA ASN A 187 -7.23 -0.95 0.40
C ASN A 187 -6.20 -0.62 -0.68
N SER A 188 -5.49 -1.65 -1.17
CA SER A 188 -4.36 -1.48 -2.06
C SER A 188 -4.11 -2.73 -2.89
N SER A 189 -3.05 -2.72 -3.68
CA SER A 189 -2.71 -3.78 -4.62
C SER A 189 -1.52 -4.60 -4.12
N VAL A 190 -1.55 -5.91 -4.39
CA VAL A 190 -0.37 -6.76 -4.36
C VAL A 190 0.24 -6.84 -5.76
N VAL A 191 1.51 -6.47 -5.85
CA VAL A 191 2.35 -6.64 -7.03
C VAL A 191 2.96 -8.03 -6.98
N LEU A 192 2.53 -8.90 -7.89
CA LEU A 192 3.07 -10.24 -8.06
C LEU A 192 4.25 -10.18 -9.02
N SER A 193 5.43 -10.50 -8.50
CA SER A 193 6.68 -10.47 -9.24
C SER A 193 7.29 -11.86 -9.41
N ALA A 194 8.25 -11.98 -10.32
CA ALA A 194 9.07 -13.18 -10.54
C ALA A 194 8.39 -14.40 -11.21
N GLY A 195 7.17 -14.27 -11.74
CA GLY A 195 6.54 -15.30 -12.59
C GLY A 195 5.23 -15.88 -12.04
N LEU A 196 4.73 -16.93 -12.69
CA LEU A 196 3.50 -17.63 -12.32
C LEU A 196 3.77 -18.61 -11.16
N ASN A 197 2.97 -18.51 -10.10
CA ASN A 197 2.93 -19.50 -9.01
C ASN A 197 1.48 -19.98 -8.83
N PRO A 198 1.11 -21.16 -9.38
CA PRO A 198 -0.26 -21.65 -9.35
C PRO A 198 -0.84 -21.85 -7.94
N ARG A 199 0.02 -22.14 -6.94
CA ARG A 199 -0.40 -22.29 -5.55
C ARG A 199 -0.82 -20.96 -4.96
N LEU A 200 0.00 -19.93 -5.15
CA LEU A 200 -0.33 -18.57 -4.72
C LEU A 200 -1.62 -18.07 -5.38
N TYR A 201 -1.83 -18.40 -6.65
CA TYR A 201 -3.03 -17.97 -7.40
C TYR A 201 -4.27 -18.73 -6.95
N SER A 202 -4.13 -20.00 -6.54
CA SER A 202 -5.24 -20.75 -5.96
C SER A 202 -5.62 -20.19 -4.58
N TYR A 203 -4.63 -19.86 -3.75
CA TYR A 203 -4.90 -19.23 -2.45
C TYR A 203 -5.52 -17.83 -2.57
N LEU A 204 -5.13 -17.04 -3.58
CA LEU A 204 -5.78 -15.75 -3.88
C LEU A 204 -7.30 -15.89 -4.05
N SER A 205 -7.77 -16.98 -4.66
CA SER A 205 -9.21 -17.23 -4.86
C SER A 205 -9.97 -17.68 -3.61
N GLU A 206 -9.25 -18.10 -2.58
CA GLU A 206 -9.83 -18.46 -1.28
C GLU A 206 -9.99 -17.22 -0.38
N CYS A 207 -9.26 -16.14 -0.69
CA CYS A 207 -9.27 -14.90 0.07
C CYS A 207 -10.39 -13.96 -0.41
N ARG A 208 -11.43 -13.79 0.41
CA ARG A 208 -12.59 -12.94 0.08
C ARG A 208 -12.24 -11.48 -0.18
N GLU A 209 -11.14 -11.00 0.41
CA GLU A 209 -10.67 -9.61 0.27
C GLU A 209 -10.24 -9.25 -1.17
N PHE A 210 -9.97 -10.26 -2.01
CA PHE A 210 -9.65 -10.11 -3.44
C PHE A 210 -10.87 -10.24 -4.35
N LEU A 211 -12.03 -10.58 -3.82
CA LEU A 211 -13.27 -10.69 -4.57
C LEU A 211 -14.04 -9.35 -4.53
N PRO A 212 -14.83 -9.04 -5.56
CA PRO A 212 -15.67 -7.85 -5.55
C PRO A 212 -16.74 -7.93 -4.45
N ASP A 213 -17.00 -6.80 -3.80
CA ASP A 213 -18.14 -6.66 -2.89
C ASP A 213 -19.49 -6.62 -3.65
N THR A 214 -20.60 -6.45 -2.92
CA THR A 214 -21.95 -6.35 -3.50
C THR A 214 -22.14 -5.16 -4.45
N HIS A 215 -21.21 -4.20 -4.46
CA HIS A 215 -21.17 -3.04 -5.35
C HIS A 215 -20.12 -3.17 -6.45
N GLY A 216 -19.48 -4.33 -6.59
CA GLY A 216 -18.45 -4.58 -7.60
C GLY A 216 -17.10 -3.94 -7.27
N LYS A 217 -16.87 -3.48 -6.03
CA LYS A 217 -15.62 -2.84 -5.61
C LYS A 217 -14.65 -3.86 -5.03
N LEU A 218 -13.39 -3.75 -5.43
CA LEU A 218 -12.30 -4.57 -4.91
C LEU A 218 -11.60 -3.85 -3.75
N GLN A 219 -11.48 -4.54 -2.61
CA GLN A 219 -10.68 -4.06 -1.49
C GLN A 219 -9.19 -4.31 -1.72
N LYS A 220 -8.83 -5.51 -2.19
CA LYS A 220 -7.47 -5.88 -2.55
C LYS A 220 -7.40 -6.11 -4.05
N ARG A 221 -6.38 -5.55 -4.69
CA ARG A 221 -6.16 -5.64 -6.14
C ARG A 221 -4.92 -6.45 -6.46
N ILE A 222 -4.85 -7.00 -7.66
CA ILE A 222 -3.68 -7.74 -8.16
C ILE A 222 -3.05 -6.94 -9.29
N VAL A 223 -1.74 -6.72 -9.19
CA VAL A 223 -0.92 -6.14 -10.24
C VAL A 223 0.08 -7.20 -10.68
N LEU A 224 0.05 -7.55 -11.97
CA LEU A 224 0.98 -8.51 -12.56
C LEU A 224 2.22 -7.78 -13.08
N LYS A 225 3.37 -8.01 -12.45
CA LYS A 225 4.66 -7.49 -12.95
C LYS A 225 5.26 -8.47 -13.94
N VAL A 226 5.01 -8.23 -15.23
CA VAL A 226 5.42 -9.09 -16.35
C VAL A 226 6.23 -8.31 -17.39
N SER A 227 7.10 -9.00 -18.12
CA SER A 227 7.97 -8.44 -19.16
C SER A 227 7.31 -8.35 -20.53
N ASP A 228 6.25 -9.11 -20.76
CA ASP A 228 5.64 -9.26 -22.09
C ASP A 228 4.12 -9.50 -22.01
N HIS A 229 3.44 -9.16 -23.10
CA HIS A 229 1.98 -9.26 -23.21
C HIS A 229 1.46 -10.71 -23.10
N ARG A 230 2.22 -11.70 -23.60
CA ARG A 230 1.80 -13.11 -23.54
C ARG A 230 1.73 -13.58 -22.09
N SER A 231 2.76 -13.27 -21.29
CA SER A 231 2.79 -13.52 -19.85
C SER A 231 1.63 -12.84 -19.13
N ALA A 232 1.32 -11.58 -19.47
CA ALA A 232 0.16 -10.86 -18.93
C ALA A 232 -1.15 -11.59 -19.23
N SER A 233 -1.37 -11.97 -20.49
CA SER A 233 -2.59 -12.63 -20.93
C SER A 233 -2.79 -14.01 -20.29
N VAL A 234 -1.72 -14.81 -20.18
CA VAL A 234 -1.78 -16.14 -19.58
C VAL A 234 -2.11 -16.06 -18.09
N GLN A 235 -1.39 -15.22 -17.34
CA GLN A 235 -1.61 -15.06 -15.90
C GLN A 235 -2.97 -14.43 -15.60
N GLY A 236 -3.38 -13.43 -16.38
CA GLY A 236 -4.71 -12.80 -16.26
C GLY A 236 -5.84 -13.79 -16.52
N LYS A 237 -5.75 -14.61 -17.57
CA LYS A 237 -6.74 -15.68 -17.85
C LYS A 237 -6.78 -16.73 -16.74
N PHE A 238 -5.64 -17.04 -16.13
CA PHE A 238 -5.60 -17.99 -15.01
C PHE A 238 -6.34 -17.43 -13.80
N LEU A 239 -6.08 -16.17 -13.42
CA LEU A 239 -6.75 -15.50 -12.32
C LEU A 239 -8.26 -15.36 -12.58
N ALA A 240 -8.66 -14.93 -13.77
CA ALA A 240 -10.07 -14.78 -14.11
C ALA A 240 -10.88 -16.10 -14.06
N LYS A 241 -10.23 -17.25 -14.28
CA LYS A 241 -10.85 -18.58 -14.11
C LYS A 241 -11.12 -18.93 -12.64
N LYS A 242 -10.53 -18.19 -11.70
CA LYS A 242 -10.58 -18.45 -10.27
C LYS A 242 -11.52 -17.50 -9.51
N GLY A 243 -12.20 -16.60 -10.23
CA GLY A 243 -13.05 -15.54 -9.67
C GLY A 243 -12.37 -14.18 -9.75
#